data_AF-A0A3M3RGP1-F1
#
_entry.id   AF-A0A3M3RGP1-F1
#
_cell.length_a   1.000
_cell.length_b   1.000
_cell.length_c   1.000
_cell.angle_alpha   90.00
_cell.angle_beta   90.00
_cell.angle_gamma   90.00
#
_symmetry.space_group_name_H-M   'P 1'
#
loop_
_entity.id
_entity.type
_entity.pdbx_description
1 polymer ?
#
loop_
_entity_poly.entity_id
_entity_poly.type
_entity_poly.pdbx_seq_one_letter_code
_entity_poly.pdbx_strand_id
1 'polypeptide(L)'
;MSNQQPQNIQLSLSHYRYLYCVDLEATCDDLMPGEPSRGLVVTPEEMETIELGLVVIDQGERRIVDSFQSFVRPRLHPRLTPFCKQLTTIEQCEIDTAPRFVDAMQRLNDFANGYAGAA
;
A
#
# COMPACT_ATOMS: atom_id res chain seq x y z
N MET A 1 9.87 27.17 -19.49
CA MET A 1 8.58 26.78 -18.87
C MET A 1 8.87 26.51 -17.41
N SER A 2 8.29 27.29 -16.51
CA SER A 2 8.77 27.49 -15.15
C SER A 2 8.51 26.28 -14.25
N ASN A 3 9.53 25.87 -13.51
CA ASN A 3 9.56 24.72 -12.61
C ASN A 3 8.87 25.04 -11.26
N GLN A 4 7.65 25.59 -11.30
CA GLN A 4 6.90 26.06 -10.12
C GLN A 4 6.18 24.94 -9.37
N GLN A 5 5.99 23.79 -10.02
CA GLN A 5 5.27 22.65 -9.45
C GLN A 5 5.93 22.07 -8.18
N PRO A 6 7.26 21.81 -8.13
CA PRO A 6 7.91 21.33 -6.90
C PRO A 6 7.89 22.36 -5.76
N GLN A 7 7.99 23.66 -6.07
CA GLN A 7 7.97 24.72 -5.06
C GLN A 7 6.59 24.85 -4.40
N ASN A 8 5.51 24.70 -5.17
CA ASN A 8 4.14 24.75 -4.66
C ASN A 8 3.83 23.56 -3.74
N ILE A 9 4.33 22.36 -4.07
CA ILE A 9 4.20 21.17 -3.21
C ILE A 9 4.91 21.42 -1.88
N GLN A 10 6.14 21.92 -1.92
CA GLN A 10 6.92 22.14 -0.71
C GLN A 10 6.30 23.18 0.23
N LEU A 11 5.72 24.26 -0.33
CA LEU A 11 4.95 25.24 0.45
C LEU A 11 3.73 24.59 1.12
N SER A 12 2.99 23.75 0.40
CA SER A 12 1.81 23.07 0.95
C SER A 12 2.16 22.05 2.03
N LEU A 13 3.35 21.43 1.98
CA LEU A 13 3.75 20.41 2.94
C LEU A 13 4.40 20.99 4.19
N SER A 14 4.85 22.25 4.15
CA SER A 14 5.61 22.88 5.24
C SER A 14 4.88 22.97 6.58
N HIS A 15 3.55 22.88 6.58
CA HIS A 15 2.73 22.93 7.80
C HIS A 15 2.58 21.57 8.50
N TYR A 16 3.11 20.49 7.92
CA TYR A 16 3.05 19.16 8.53
C TYR A 16 4.41 18.82 9.12
N ARG A 17 4.49 18.35 10.36
CA ARG A 17 5.78 17.83 10.86
C ARG A 17 6.12 16.47 10.25
N TYR A 18 5.13 15.59 10.17
CA TYR A 18 5.27 14.24 9.67
C TYR A 18 4.56 14.08 8.33
N LEU A 19 5.22 13.39 7.39
CA LEU A 19 4.63 12.96 6.12
C LEU A 19 4.52 11.44 6.12
N TYR A 20 3.44 10.91 5.57
CA TYR A 20 3.27 9.48 5.33
C TYR A 20 3.50 9.18 3.86
N CYS A 21 4.44 8.30 3.57
CA CYS A 21 4.58 7.70 2.25
C CYS A 21 3.92 6.32 2.33
N VAL A 22 2.90 6.09 1.51
CA VAL A 22 2.08 4.89 1.52
C VAL A 22 2.21 4.18 0.18
N ASP A 23 2.38 2.86 0.24
CA ASP A 23 2.41 1.98 -0.91
C ASP A 23 1.49 0.79 -0.66
N LEU A 24 0.71 0.42 -1.67
CA LEU A 24 -0.34 -0.58 -1.57
C LEU A 24 -0.15 -1.65 -2.63
N GLU A 25 -0.13 -2.90 -2.18
CA GLU A 25 -0.26 -4.03 -3.10
C GLU A 25 -1.69 -4.55 -3.10
N ALA A 26 -2.11 -5.09 -4.24
CA ALA A 26 -3.47 -5.58 -4.44
C ALA A 26 -3.51 -6.91 -5.18
N THR A 27 -4.60 -7.67 -4.98
CA THR A 27 -4.92 -8.79 -5.88
C THR A 27 -5.00 -8.28 -7.31
N CYS A 28 -4.44 -9.03 -8.25
CA CYS A 28 -4.45 -8.67 -9.66
C CYS A 28 -4.32 -9.91 -10.54
N ASP A 29 -4.53 -9.74 -11.84
CA ASP A 29 -4.29 -10.77 -12.83
C ASP A 29 -3.95 -10.13 -14.17
N ASP A 30 -3.14 -10.83 -14.95
CA ASP A 30 -2.83 -10.49 -16.33
C ASP A 30 -2.38 -11.76 -17.08
N LEU A 31 -2.29 -11.67 -18.40
CA LEU A 31 -1.77 -12.74 -19.25
C LEU A 31 -0.25 -12.79 -19.17
N MET A 32 0.28 -13.92 -18.71
CA MET A 32 1.72 -14.17 -18.71
C MET A 32 2.22 -14.59 -20.11
N PRO A 33 3.51 -14.35 -20.43
CA PRO A 33 4.08 -14.75 -21.71
C PRO A 33 3.87 -16.25 -22.01
N GLY A 34 3.22 -16.55 -23.13
CA GLY A 34 2.94 -17.92 -23.58
C GLY A 34 1.60 -18.50 -23.08
N GLU A 35 0.82 -17.76 -22.28
CA GLU A 35 -0.53 -18.17 -21.92
C GLU A 35 -1.51 -17.98 -23.11
N PRO A 36 -2.49 -18.89 -23.27
CA PRO A 36 -3.58 -18.66 -24.21
C PRO A 36 -4.44 -17.47 -23.75
N SER A 37 -5.06 -16.77 -24.70
CA SER A 37 -6.04 -15.73 -24.37
C SER A 37 -7.14 -16.28 -23.46
N ARG A 38 -7.33 -15.64 -22.31
CA ARG A 38 -8.34 -15.96 -21.30
C ARG A 38 -8.88 -14.67 -20.68
N GLY A 39 -10.02 -14.77 -20.00
CA GLY A 39 -10.48 -13.69 -19.13
C GLY A 39 -9.56 -13.53 -17.91
N LEU A 40 -9.55 -12.33 -17.35
CA LEU A 40 -8.90 -12.07 -16.07
C LEU A 40 -9.69 -12.74 -14.95
N VAL A 41 -8.98 -13.41 -14.05
CA VAL A 41 -9.51 -13.95 -12.80
C VAL A 41 -9.88 -12.82 -11.84
N VAL A 42 -9.06 -11.76 -11.82
CA VAL A 42 -9.29 -10.55 -11.03
C VAL A 42 -9.41 -9.37 -11.99
N THR A 43 -10.59 -8.75 -12.07
CA THR A 43 -10.74 -7.51 -12.87
C THR A 43 -10.26 -6.29 -12.06
N PRO A 44 -9.93 -5.16 -12.72
CA PRO A 44 -9.52 -3.94 -12.02
C PRO A 44 -10.50 -3.47 -10.94
N GLU A 45 -11.80 -3.68 -11.14
CA GLU A 45 -12.86 -3.29 -10.19
C GLU A 45 -12.98 -4.23 -8.98
N GLU A 46 -12.39 -5.43 -9.07
CA GLU A 46 -12.41 -6.46 -8.03
C GLU A 46 -11.08 -6.56 -7.27
N MET A 47 -10.12 -5.69 -7.57
CA MET A 47 -8.85 -5.64 -6.86
C MET A 47 -9.07 -5.35 -5.37
N GLU A 48 -8.40 -6.11 -4.51
CA GLU A 48 -8.44 -5.97 -3.06
C GLU A 48 -7.03 -5.72 -2.54
N THR A 49 -6.85 -4.77 -1.62
CA THR A 49 -5.56 -4.57 -0.96
C THR A 49 -5.12 -5.85 -0.24
N ILE A 50 -3.89 -6.29 -0.51
CA ILE A 50 -3.24 -7.46 0.12
C ILE A 50 -1.99 -7.10 0.91
N GLU A 51 -1.47 -5.88 0.76
CA GLU A 51 -0.43 -5.33 1.62
C GLU A 51 -0.64 -3.82 1.82
N LEU A 52 -0.43 -3.36 3.05
CA LEU A 52 -0.36 -1.96 3.44
C LEU A 52 1.08 -1.64 3.87
N GLY A 53 1.82 -0.89 3.05
CA GLY A 53 3.13 -0.34 3.40
C GLY A 53 3.02 1.15 3.73
N LEU A 54 3.65 1.59 4.83
CA LEU A 54 3.74 3.00 5.19
C LEU A 54 5.09 3.31 5.86
N VAL A 55 5.70 4.43 5.47
CA VAL A 55 6.81 5.03 6.25
C VAL A 55 6.46 6.44 6.70
N VAL A 56 6.90 6.78 7.91
CA VAL A 56 6.74 8.11 8.50
C VAL A 56 8.03 8.89 8.32
N ILE A 57 7.94 10.04 7.68
CA ILE A 57 9.05 10.95 7.41
C ILE A 57 8.90 12.18 8.31
N ASP A 58 9.88 12.44 9.17
CA ASP A 58 9.96 13.70 9.93
C ASP A 58 10.63 14.77 9.05
N GLN A 59 9.92 15.86 8.77
CA GLN A 59 10.43 16.95 7.94
C GLN A 59 11.52 17.80 8.63
N GLY A 60 11.51 17.85 9.96
CA GLY A 60 12.54 18.54 10.75
C GLY A 60 13.87 17.78 10.73
N GLU A 61 13.81 16.46 10.91
CA GLU A 61 15.00 15.60 10.89
C GLU A 61 15.40 15.12 9.48
N ARG A 62 14.48 15.20 8.52
CA ARG A 62 14.65 14.77 7.12
C ARG A 62 15.04 13.31 6.99
N ARG A 63 14.43 12.45 7.81
CA ARG A 63 14.64 11.01 7.77
C ARG A 63 13.34 10.25 8.02
N ILE A 64 13.34 9.00 7.62
CA ILE A 64 12.32 8.04 8.06
C ILE A 64 12.53 7.83 9.56
N VAL A 65 11.45 7.99 10.32
CA VAL A 65 11.44 7.83 11.78
C VAL A 65 10.70 6.60 12.24
N ASP A 66 9.80 6.06 11.40
CA ASP A 66 9.09 4.81 11.68
C ASP A 66 8.47 4.21 10.41
N SER A 67 8.00 2.98 10.50
CA SER A 67 7.38 2.23 9.42
C SER A 67 6.29 1.29 9.92
N PHE A 68 5.24 1.14 9.12
CA PHE A 68 4.18 0.18 9.32
C PHE A 68 4.08 -0.73 8.10
N GLN A 69 3.88 -2.03 8.34
CA GLN A 69 3.60 -3.01 7.30
C GLN A 69 2.55 -4.00 7.81
N SER A 70 1.57 -4.31 6.97
CA SER A 70 0.61 -5.39 7.25
C SER A 70 0.12 -6.02 5.96
N PHE A 71 0.24 -7.33 5.86
CA PHE A 71 -0.56 -8.10 4.89
C PHE A 71 -2.05 -8.02 5.24
N VAL A 72 -2.87 -8.22 4.22
CA VAL A 72 -4.33 -8.19 4.30
C VAL A 72 -4.87 -9.43 3.60
N ARG A 73 -5.80 -10.12 4.24
CA ARG A 73 -6.48 -11.27 3.62
C ARG A 73 -7.68 -10.81 2.77
N PRO A 74 -7.65 -11.01 1.43
CA PRO A 74 -8.74 -10.66 0.54
C PRO A 74 -9.96 -11.57 0.74
N ARG A 75 -11.14 -11.10 0.35
CA ARG A 75 -12.43 -11.79 0.48
C ARG A 75 -13.01 -12.22 -0.87
N LEU A 76 -12.94 -11.38 -1.90
CA LEU A 76 -13.44 -11.69 -3.24
C LEU A 76 -12.53 -12.72 -3.91
N HIS A 77 -11.22 -12.47 -3.86
CA HIS A 77 -10.20 -13.30 -4.50
C HIS A 77 -9.17 -13.82 -3.48
N PRO A 78 -9.56 -14.78 -2.59
CA PRO A 78 -8.69 -15.25 -1.51
C PRO A 78 -7.47 -16.05 -1.97
N ARG A 79 -7.37 -16.39 -3.26
CA ARG A 79 -6.24 -17.09 -3.86
C ARG A 79 -5.53 -16.18 -4.84
N LEU A 80 -4.26 -15.88 -4.59
CA LEU A 80 -3.44 -15.06 -5.47
C LEU A 80 -3.21 -15.78 -6.79
N THR A 81 -3.36 -15.03 -7.89
CA THR A 81 -3.01 -15.53 -9.22
C THR A 81 -1.49 -15.70 -9.33
N PRO A 82 -0.99 -16.56 -10.25
CA PRO A 82 0.44 -16.67 -10.50
C PRO A 82 1.08 -15.32 -10.88
N PHE A 83 0.38 -14.52 -11.69
CA PHE A 83 0.80 -13.17 -12.06
C PHE A 83 0.96 -12.27 -10.83
N CYS A 84 -0.04 -12.23 -9.95
CA CYS A 84 -0.01 -11.40 -8.75
C CYS A 84 1.15 -11.77 -7.83
N LYS A 85 1.40 -13.07 -7.60
CA LYS A 85 2.54 -13.53 -6.80
C LYS A 85 3.87 -13.16 -7.45
N GLN A 86 3.98 -13.26 -8.77
CA GLN A 86 5.20 -12.87 -9.48
C GLN A 86 5.45 -11.37 -9.41
N LEU A 87 4.40 -10.56 -9.53
CA LEU A 87 4.50 -9.10 -9.54
C LEU A 87 4.83 -8.54 -8.14
N THR A 88 4.09 -9.00 -7.13
CA THR A 88 4.15 -8.46 -5.75
C THR A 88 5.17 -9.20 -4.90
N THR A 89 5.61 -10.39 -5.31
CA THR A 89 6.44 -11.33 -4.53
C THR A 89 5.78 -11.88 -3.26
N ILE A 90 4.48 -11.58 -3.05
CA ILE A 90 3.71 -12.06 -1.90
C ILE A 90 3.28 -13.51 -2.12
N GLU A 91 3.59 -14.36 -1.14
CA GLU A 91 3.19 -15.75 -1.13
C GLU A 91 1.82 -15.96 -0.49
N GLN A 92 1.12 -17.01 -0.92
CA GLN A 92 -0.23 -17.30 -0.45
C GLN A 92 -0.30 -17.48 1.08
N CYS A 93 0.75 -18.04 1.70
CA CYS A 93 0.79 -18.26 3.14
C CYS A 93 0.84 -16.95 3.95
N GLU A 94 1.35 -15.87 3.38
CA GLU A 94 1.46 -14.56 4.04
C GLU A 94 0.08 -13.91 4.18
N ILE A 95 -0.79 -14.06 3.18
CA ILE A 95 -2.16 -13.53 3.21
C ILE A 95 -3.17 -14.49 3.86
N ASP A 96 -2.91 -15.81 3.89
CA ASP A 96 -3.86 -16.80 4.41
C ASP A 96 -4.15 -16.59 5.92
N THR A 97 -3.13 -16.17 6.66
CA THR A 97 -3.21 -15.89 8.11
C THR A 97 -3.30 -14.39 8.44
N ALA A 98 -3.30 -13.52 7.43
CA ALA A 98 -3.33 -12.08 7.62
C ALA A 98 -4.67 -11.58 8.23
N PRO A 99 -4.66 -10.43 8.93
CA PRO A 99 -5.89 -9.75 9.31
C PRO A 99 -6.76 -9.42 8.09
N ARG A 100 -8.07 -9.26 8.30
CA ARG A 100 -8.92 -8.67 7.26
C ARG A 100 -8.66 -7.18 7.16
N PHE A 101 -9.06 -6.58 6.04
CA PHE A 101 -8.82 -5.16 5.76
C PHE A 101 -9.21 -4.23 6.91
N VAL A 102 -10.39 -4.42 7.51
CA VAL A 102 -10.86 -3.60 8.65
C VAL A 102 -9.91 -3.69 9.84
N ASP A 103 -9.42 -4.89 10.19
CA ASP A 103 -8.51 -5.07 11.30
C ASP A 103 -7.12 -4.49 11.00
N ALA A 104 -6.65 -4.63 9.76
CA ALA A 104 -5.38 -4.03 9.31
C ALA A 104 -5.44 -2.50 9.35
N MET A 105 -6.56 -1.91 8.92
CA MET A 105 -6.79 -0.46 9.00
C MET A 105 -6.92 0.04 10.44
N GLN A 106 -7.51 -0.75 11.34
CA GLN A 106 -7.50 -0.40 12.77
C GLN A 106 -6.07 -0.33 13.32
N ARG A 107 -5.22 -1.32 13.00
CA ARG A 107 -3.80 -1.30 13.39
C ARG A 107 -3.05 -0.11 12.80
N LEU A 108 -3.32 0.22 11.54
CA LEU A 108 -2.75 1.40 10.88
C LEU A 108 -3.18 2.69 11.57
N ASN A 109 -4.45 2.81 11.96
CA ASN A 109 -4.97 3.96 12.70
C ASN A 109 -4.32 4.08 14.09
N ASP A 110 -4.19 2.97 14.80
CA ASP A 110 -3.53 2.92 16.11
C ASP A 110 -2.04 3.34 16.00
N PHE A 111 -1.34 2.86 14.96
CA PHE A 111 0.01 3.30 14.62
C PHE A 111 0.06 4.81 14.32
N ALA A 112 -0.83 5.30 13.45
CA ALA A 112 -0.86 6.69 13.01
C ALA A 112 -1.19 7.68 14.15
N ASN A 113 -1.94 7.24 15.17
CA ASN A 113 -2.23 8.06 16.36
C ASN A 113 -0.97 8.47 17.13
N GLY A 114 0.14 7.71 17.01
CA GLY A 114 1.43 8.10 17.61
C GLY A 114 2.02 9.39 17.04
N TYR A 115 1.55 9.82 15.87
CA TYR A 115 1.99 11.04 15.18
C TYR A 115 0.88 12.10 15.08
N ALA A 116 -0.32 11.80 15.58
CA ALA A 116 -1.41 12.76 15.69
C ALA A 116 -1.10 13.78 16.80
N GLY A 117 -1.01 15.07 16.45
CA GLY A 117 -0.80 16.15 17.41
C GLY A 117 0.57 16.84 17.37
N ALA A 118 1.45 16.48 16.43
CA ALA A 118 2.69 17.22 16.16
C ALA A 118 2.50 18.35 15.12
N ALA A 119 1.44 19.14 15.29
CA ALA A 119 1.27 20.40 14.56
C ALA A 119 2.09 21.50 15.21
#